data_AF-A0A2K1NYV7-F1
#
_entry.id   AF-A0A2K1NYV7-F1
#
_cell.length_a   1.000
_cell.length_b   1.000
_cell.length_c   1.000
_cell.angle_alpha   90.00
_cell.angle_beta   90.00
_cell.angle_gamma   90.00
#
_symmetry.space_group_name_H-M   'P 1'
#
loop_
_entity.id
_entity.type
_entity.pdbx_description
1 polymer ?
#
loop_
_entity_poly.entity_id
_entity_poly.type
_entity_poly.pdbx_seq_one_letter_code
_entity_poly.pdbx_strand_id
1 'polypeptide(L)'
;MENDEKYNEKLQKVYKIKEELEKELEKKGIKIPNKIQEKEKVRVVYKPDQEIEALNLSINKINNWFDIIIEDIDISNEKLAYFLELRLNNKPTLGYSNQFGLMHLFRGDFQKAEKFFLLKENDPDSQMNLSFLKIIRNDEDAINYLKNLMDKYPQNGLSYLSMSLFFLKKKEYYNAYNFIKIANKYLNYSIIDIALSLYEKDIQKALSYISKAYLEGKAKNKLNFFNYYISLFNSDLERASSFSSMIKEVKTPCQKCIKALSTNQIYTTEDYCLFGEQVLFQLGKPKTFALDNTELYDTILYAYFYNKNIKSFNNFCILISALFNKVSVLLFPAVNELQRNKQDIFSTNKNAIKFDLPGPLYYENLTKLLNDLEKQYQRKFDFSLDLPFFEALRLLFGWRMCQYLYNVDS
;
A
#
# COMPACT_ATOMS: atom_id res chain seq x y z
N MET A 1 -50.66 -40.41 -3.20
CA MET A 1 -51.84 -39.56 -2.93
C MET A 1 -52.29 -39.62 -1.48
N GLU A 2 -52.37 -40.79 -0.82
CA GLU A 2 -52.77 -40.87 0.62
C GLU A 2 -51.81 -40.19 1.63
N ASN A 3 -50.52 -40.02 1.29
CA ASN A 3 -49.56 -39.36 2.19
C ASN A 3 -49.67 -37.82 2.21
N ASP A 4 -50.17 -37.19 1.14
CA ASP A 4 -50.29 -35.72 1.06
C ASP A 4 -51.54 -35.21 1.81
N GLU A 5 -52.64 -35.98 1.80
CA GLU A 5 -53.84 -35.65 2.59
C GLU A 5 -53.56 -35.75 4.09
N LYS A 6 -52.83 -36.77 4.52
CA LYS A 6 -52.43 -36.97 5.92
C LYS A 6 -51.45 -35.88 6.41
N TYR A 7 -50.63 -35.35 5.50
CA TYR A 7 -49.74 -34.22 5.78
C TYR A 7 -50.53 -32.90 5.92
N ASN A 8 -51.52 -32.68 5.05
CA ASN A 8 -52.41 -31.52 5.12
C ASN A 8 -53.26 -31.51 6.40
N GLU A 9 -53.78 -32.65 6.84
CA GLU A 9 -54.53 -32.72 8.12
C GLU A 9 -53.64 -32.41 9.33
N LYS A 10 -52.39 -32.88 9.34
CA LYS A 10 -51.42 -32.53 10.40
C LYS A 10 -51.12 -31.03 10.38
N LEU A 11 -50.92 -30.45 9.22
CA LEU A 11 -50.64 -29.03 9.06
C LEU A 11 -51.80 -28.16 9.57
N GLN A 12 -53.04 -28.54 9.24
CA GLN A 12 -54.25 -27.85 9.73
C GLN A 12 -54.40 -27.94 11.25
N LYS A 13 -54.06 -29.09 11.85
CA LYS A 13 -54.05 -29.24 13.32
C LYS A 13 -53.00 -28.32 13.97
N VAL A 14 -51.82 -28.19 13.36
CA VAL A 14 -50.76 -27.27 13.85
C VAL A 14 -51.22 -25.82 13.78
N TYR A 15 -51.90 -25.40 12.71
CA TYR A 15 -52.44 -24.04 12.61
C TYR A 15 -53.53 -23.75 13.65
N LYS A 16 -54.42 -24.72 13.93
CA LYS A 16 -55.41 -24.56 15.00
C LYS A 16 -54.78 -24.41 16.38
N ILE A 17 -53.76 -25.23 16.70
CA ILE A 17 -53.02 -25.13 17.97
C ILE A 17 -52.33 -23.77 18.09
N LYS A 18 -51.77 -23.27 16.98
CA LYS A 18 -51.15 -21.94 16.93
C LYS A 18 -52.16 -20.83 17.24
N GLU A 19 -53.34 -20.86 16.62
CA GLU A 19 -54.39 -19.86 16.87
C GLU A 19 -54.93 -19.89 18.31
N GLU A 20 -55.03 -21.08 18.92
CA GLU A 20 -55.43 -21.21 20.32
C GLU A 20 -54.37 -20.65 21.28
N LEU A 21 -53.08 -20.92 21.01
CA LEU A 21 -51.95 -20.34 21.76
C LEU A 21 -51.89 -18.82 21.63
N GLU A 22 -52.12 -18.27 20.43
CA GLU A 22 -52.13 -16.82 20.20
C GLU A 22 -53.25 -16.15 21.01
N LYS A 23 -54.44 -16.76 21.08
CA LYS A 23 -55.56 -16.27 21.92
C LYS A 23 -55.29 -16.36 23.42
N GLU A 24 -54.60 -17.40 23.88
CA GLU A 24 -54.21 -17.50 25.30
C GLU A 24 -53.15 -16.46 25.69
N LEU A 25 -52.19 -16.19 24.80
CA LEU A 25 -51.15 -15.18 25.00
C LEU A 25 -51.74 -13.77 25.03
N GLU A 26 -52.71 -13.47 24.17
CA GLU A 26 -53.47 -12.21 24.22
C GLU A 26 -54.26 -12.05 25.52
N LYS A 27 -54.92 -13.11 26.01
CA LYS A 27 -55.61 -13.10 27.32
C LYS A 27 -54.66 -12.88 28.50
N LYS A 28 -53.39 -13.27 28.36
CA LYS A 28 -52.32 -13.03 29.35
C LYS A 28 -51.63 -11.66 29.18
N GLY A 29 -52.13 -10.80 28.27
CA GLY A 29 -51.63 -9.44 28.07
C GLY A 29 -50.33 -9.35 27.27
N ILE A 30 -49.89 -10.45 26.64
CA ILE A 30 -48.67 -10.48 25.82
C ILE A 30 -49.04 -10.11 24.38
N LYS A 31 -48.59 -8.94 23.90
CA LYS A 31 -48.81 -8.51 22.52
C LYS A 31 -47.96 -9.33 21.56
N ILE A 32 -48.61 -10.05 20.66
CA ILE A 32 -47.96 -10.77 19.57
C ILE A 32 -47.72 -9.77 18.43
N PRO A 33 -46.47 -9.65 17.92
CA PRO A 33 -46.18 -8.73 16.83
C PRO A 33 -46.89 -9.21 15.56
N ASN A 34 -47.95 -8.51 15.18
CA ASN A 34 -48.68 -8.77 13.95
C ASN A 34 -47.79 -8.47 12.74
N LYS A 35 -47.77 -9.44 11.82
CA LYS A 35 -47.50 -9.37 10.36
C LYS A 35 -46.45 -8.34 9.92
N ILE A 36 -45.37 -8.84 9.33
CA ILE A 36 -44.48 -8.11 8.42
C ILE A 36 -45.36 -7.28 7.48
N GLN A 37 -45.50 -5.99 7.79
CA GLN A 37 -45.99 -5.02 6.84
C GLN A 37 -44.97 -5.04 5.72
N GLU A 38 -45.41 -5.40 4.51
CA GLU A 38 -44.69 -5.07 3.29
C GLU A 38 -44.40 -3.57 3.37
N LYS A 39 -43.17 -3.21 3.79
CA LYS A 39 -42.71 -1.84 3.72
C LYS A 39 -42.90 -1.45 2.26
N GLU A 40 -43.76 -0.44 2.04
CA GLU A 40 -43.75 0.31 0.80
C GLU A 40 -42.29 0.47 0.40
N LYS A 41 -41.95 0.04 -0.82
CA LYS A 41 -40.65 0.35 -1.42
C LYS A 41 -40.58 1.87 -1.44
N VAL A 42 -40.03 2.45 -0.38
CA VAL A 42 -39.49 3.79 -0.38
C VAL A 42 -38.58 3.76 -1.59
N ARG A 43 -38.99 4.44 -2.67
CA ARG A 43 -38.04 4.83 -3.71
C ARG A 43 -36.99 5.60 -2.94
N VAL A 44 -35.88 4.95 -2.64
CA VAL A 44 -34.68 5.62 -2.19
C VAL A 44 -34.36 6.53 -3.37
N VAL A 45 -34.77 7.79 -3.27
CA VAL A 45 -34.30 8.82 -4.18
C VAL A 45 -32.80 8.81 -3.97
N TYR A 46 -32.11 8.23 -4.95
CA TYR A 46 -30.67 8.13 -4.97
C TYR A 46 -30.12 9.55 -4.78
N LYS A 47 -29.52 9.81 -3.62
CA LYS A 47 -28.69 11.00 -3.47
C LYS A 47 -27.39 10.65 -4.17
N PRO A 48 -27.05 11.29 -5.29
CA PRO A 48 -25.78 11.05 -5.91
C PRO A 48 -24.65 11.40 -4.93
N ASP A 49 -23.73 10.46 -4.79
CA ASP A 49 -22.52 10.66 -4.00
C ASP A 49 -21.69 11.76 -4.68
N GLN A 50 -21.58 12.90 -4.01
CA GLN A 50 -20.91 14.10 -4.54
C GLN A 50 -19.47 13.82 -4.98
N GLU A 51 -18.79 12.84 -4.36
CA GLU A 51 -17.45 12.43 -4.75
C GLU A 51 -17.40 11.75 -6.13
N ILE A 52 -18.46 10.99 -6.47
CA ILE A 52 -18.58 10.30 -7.76
C ILE A 52 -18.95 11.28 -8.87
N GLU A 53 -19.77 12.28 -8.56
CA GLU A 53 -20.09 13.38 -9.49
C GLU A 53 -18.88 14.28 -9.76
N ALA A 54 -18.02 14.49 -8.76
CA ALA A 54 -16.79 15.28 -8.89
C ALA A 54 -15.70 14.59 -9.73
N LEU A 55 -15.78 13.26 -9.92
CA LEU A 55 -14.87 12.52 -10.79
C LEU A 55 -15.13 12.81 -12.27
N ASN A 56 -14.51 13.89 -12.75
CA ASN A 56 -14.51 14.27 -14.16
C ASN A 56 -13.45 13.49 -14.97
N LEU A 57 -13.60 12.17 -15.04
CA LEU A 57 -12.69 11.28 -15.77
C LEU A 57 -13.41 10.50 -16.86
N SER A 58 -12.82 10.47 -18.05
CA SER A 58 -13.32 9.65 -19.15
C SER A 58 -12.96 8.19 -18.93
N ILE A 59 -13.96 7.30 -19.01
CA ILE A 59 -13.78 5.84 -18.92
C ILE A 59 -12.78 5.29 -19.95
N ASN A 60 -12.63 5.97 -21.10
CA ASN A 60 -11.69 5.58 -22.15
C ASN A 60 -10.22 5.80 -21.75
N LYS A 61 -9.95 6.59 -20.70
CA LYS A 61 -8.60 6.82 -20.17
C LYS A 61 -8.17 5.76 -19.17
N ILE A 62 -9.07 4.86 -18.78
CA ILE A 62 -8.81 3.82 -17.79
C ILE A 62 -8.81 2.49 -18.53
N ASN A 63 -7.66 1.96 -18.92
CA ASN A 63 -7.53 0.65 -19.56
C ASN A 63 -6.76 -0.34 -18.69
N ASN A 64 -5.92 0.15 -17.78
CA ASN A 64 -5.18 -0.71 -16.88
C ASN A 64 -5.17 -0.17 -15.44
N TRP A 65 -4.69 -0.99 -14.50
CA TRP A 65 -4.58 -0.63 -13.09
C TRP A 65 -3.69 0.60 -12.84
N PHE A 66 -2.70 0.87 -13.71
CA PHE A 66 -1.79 2.00 -13.56
C PHE A 66 -2.43 3.32 -14.00
N ASP A 67 -3.37 3.30 -14.93
CA ASP A 67 -4.14 4.50 -15.31
C ASP A 67 -4.90 5.07 -14.11
N ILE A 68 -5.44 4.22 -13.24
CA ILE A 68 -6.09 4.63 -11.98
C ILE A 68 -5.12 5.40 -11.06
N ILE A 69 -3.84 5.01 -11.08
CA ILE A 69 -2.78 5.61 -10.28
C ILE A 69 -2.35 6.94 -10.88
N ILE A 70 -2.20 7.01 -12.20
CA ILE A 70 -1.75 8.20 -12.93
C ILE A 70 -2.84 9.28 -13.00
N GLU A 71 -4.10 8.90 -13.17
CA GLU A 71 -5.25 9.80 -13.09
C GLU A 71 -5.61 10.20 -11.65
N ASP A 72 -4.85 9.68 -10.67
CA ASP A 72 -4.87 10.11 -9.27
C ASP A 72 -6.23 9.97 -8.58
N ILE A 73 -6.93 8.88 -8.90
CA ILE A 73 -8.27 8.63 -8.40
C ILE A 73 -8.20 8.24 -6.92
N ASP A 74 -8.63 9.14 -6.04
CA ASP A 74 -8.52 9.00 -4.58
C ASP A 74 -9.89 8.81 -3.89
N ILE A 75 -10.61 7.76 -4.30
CA ILE A 75 -11.86 7.31 -3.70
C ILE A 75 -11.79 5.82 -3.32
N SER A 76 -12.71 5.33 -2.48
CA SER A 76 -12.75 3.92 -2.07
C SER A 76 -12.96 2.98 -3.28
N ASN A 77 -12.54 1.72 -3.14
CA ASN A 77 -12.73 0.71 -4.19
C ASN A 77 -14.21 0.50 -4.54
N GLU A 78 -15.09 0.50 -3.53
CA GLU A 78 -16.54 0.39 -3.74
C GLU A 78 -17.09 1.55 -4.57
N LYS A 79 -16.74 2.79 -4.23
CA LYS A 79 -17.14 3.97 -5.00
C LYS A 79 -16.56 3.96 -6.40
N LEU A 80 -15.32 3.48 -6.58
CA LEU A 80 -14.68 3.41 -7.88
C LEU A 80 -15.34 2.34 -8.76
N ALA A 81 -15.66 1.17 -8.21
CA ALA A 81 -16.42 0.16 -8.91
C ALA A 81 -17.79 0.69 -9.34
N TYR A 82 -18.49 1.39 -8.45
CA TYR A 82 -19.78 1.98 -8.77
C TYR A 82 -19.67 3.08 -9.84
N PHE A 83 -18.65 3.93 -9.78
CA PHE A 83 -18.35 4.90 -10.85
C PHE A 83 -18.14 4.20 -12.20
N LEU A 84 -17.35 3.13 -12.25
CA LEU A 84 -17.12 2.37 -13.48
C LEU A 84 -18.42 1.74 -13.99
N GLU A 85 -19.23 1.13 -13.11
CA GLU A 85 -20.52 0.54 -13.46
C GLU A 85 -21.45 1.56 -14.14
N LEU A 86 -21.62 2.76 -13.55
CA LEU A 86 -22.44 3.82 -14.13
C LEU A 86 -21.98 4.22 -15.53
N ARG A 87 -20.66 4.29 -15.75
CA ARG A 87 -20.07 4.67 -17.05
C ARG A 87 -20.11 3.55 -18.09
N LEU A 88 -20.23 2.30 -17.64
CA LEU A 88 -20.21 1.10 -18.47
C LEU A 88 -21.61 0.55 -18.80
N ASN A 89 -22.67 0.98 -18.11
CA ASN A 89 -24.02 0.42 -18.22
C ASN A 89 -24.56 0.25 -19.65
N ASN A 90 -24.16 1.11 -20.59
CA ASN A 90 -24.57 1.05 -22.00
C ASN A 90 -23.40 0.83 -22.98
N LYS A 91 -22.26 0.30 -22.48
CA LYS A 91 -21.05 0.09 -23.28
C LYS A 91 -20.92 -1.38 -23.70
N PRO A 92 -20.41 -1.65 -24.91
CA PRO A 92 -20.22 -3.02 -25.36
C PRO A 92 -19.12 -3.71 -24.54
N THR A 93 -19.44 -4.89 -23.99
CA THR A 93 -18.54 -5.70 -23.17
C THR A 93 -17.18 -5.94 -23.82
N LEU A 94 -17.15 -6.37 -25.09
CA LEU A 94 -15.89 -6.64 -25.78
C LEU A 94 -15.06 -5.37 -25.95
N GLY A 95 -15.69 -4.22 -26.24
CA GLY A 95 -14.97 -2.95 -26.38
C GLY A 95 -14.28 -2.52 -25.08
N TYR A 96 -14.97 -2.73 -23.96
CA TYR A 96 -14.61 -2.21 -22.63
C TYR A 96 -14.24 -3.31 -21.63
N SER A 97 -13.72 -4.45 -22.12
CA SER A 97 -13.45 -5.63 -21.29
C SER A 97 -12.53 -5.31 -20.12
N ASN A 98 -11.48 -4.52 -20.33
CA ASN A 98 -10.58 -4.08 -19.28
C ASN A 98 -11.29 -3.28 -18.17
N GLN A 99 -12.16 -2.34 -18.55
CA GLN A 99 -12.89 -1.51 -17.60
C GLN A 99 -13.90 -2.33 -16.79
N PHE A 100 -14.60 -3.27 -17.44
CA PHE A 100 -15.45 -4.23 -16.73
C PHE A 100 -14.63 -5.12 -15.78
N GLY A 101 -13.46 -5.58 -16.21
CA GLY A 101 -12.55 -6.36 -15.37
C GLY A 101 -12.07 -5.58 -14.15
N LEU A 102 -11.65 -4.33 -14.34
CA LEU A 102 -11.25 -3.42 -13.26
C LEU A 102 -12.41 -3.14 -12.29
N MET A 103 -13.63 -2.91 -12.82
CA MET A 103 -14.83 -2.76 -12.00
C MET A 103 -15.05 -3.97 -11.08
N HIS A 104 -14.93 -5.19 -11.60
CA HIS A 104 -15.06 -6.41 -10.80
C HIS A 104 -13.89 -6.60 -9.83
N LEU A 105 -12.67 -6.26 -10.23
CA LEU A 105 -11.50 -6.28 -9.36
C LEU A 105 -11.70 -5.37 -8.14
N PHE A 106 -12.20 -4.15 -8.33
CA PHE A 106 -12.49 -3.22 -7.23
C PHE A 106 -13.67 -3.66 -6.33
N ARG A 107 -14.54 -4.57 -6.81
CA ARG A 107 -15.57 -5.22 -5.97
C ARG A 107 -15.06 -6.43 -5.18
N GLY A 108 -13.83 -6.87 -5.44
CA GLY A 108 -13.32 -8.14 -4.92
C GLY A 108 -13.84 -9.37 -5.68
N ASP A 109 -14.51 -9.19 -6.82
CA ASP A 109 -15.00 -10.30 -7.65
C ASP A 109 -13.91 -10.74 -8.64
N PHE A 110 -12.86 -11.37 -8.09
CA PHE A 110 -11.66 -11.72 -8.83
C PHE A 110 -11.90 -12.72 -9.98
N GLN A 111 -12.85 -13.64 -9.80
CA GLN A 111 -13.20 -14.60 -10.85
C GLN A 111 -13.85 -13.92 -12.06
N LYS A 112 -14.76 -12.95 -11.83
CA LYS A 112 -15.31 -12.17 -12.95
C LYS A 112 -14.26 -11.26 -13.56
N ALA A 113 -13.42 -10.61 -12.75
CA ALA A 113 -12.33 -9.78 -13.25
C ALA A 113 -11.44 -10.55 -14.24
N GLU A 114 -11.00 -11.75 -13.86
CA GLU A 114 -10.21 -12.64 -14.71
C GLU A 114 -10.91 -12.98 -16.03
N LYS A 115 -12.20 -13.35 -15.99
CA LYS A 115 -12.98 -13.64 -17.21
C LYS A 115 -12.96 -12.47 -18.19
N PHE A 116 -13.10 -11.23 -17.70
CA PHE A 116 -13.06 -10.04 -18.55
C PHE A 116 -11.67 -9.76 -19.10
N PHE A 117 -10.60 -9.94 -18.32
CA PHE A 117 -9.23 -9.77 -18.80
C PHE A 117 -8.84 -10.85 -19.83
N LEU A 118 -9.46 -12.02 -19.79
CA LEU A 118 -9.23 -13.09 -20.77
C LEU A 118 -10.01 -12.91 -22.09
N LEU A 119 -10.98 -11.99 -22.18
CA LEU A 119 -11.75 -11.79 -23.42
C LEU A 119 -10.89 -11.29 -24.59
N LYS A 120 -9.75 -10.65 -24.30
CA LYS A 120 -8.80 -10.16 -25.30
C LYS A 120 -7.40 -10.69 -25.01
N GLU A 121 -7.19 -11.97 -25.26
CA GLU A 121 -5.95 -12.66 -24.90
C GLU A 121 -4.68 -12.02 -25.48
N ASN A 122 -4.73 -11.24 -26.57
CA ASN A 122 -3.56 -10.58 -27.16
C ASN A 122 -3.45 -9.08 -26.86
N ASP A 123 -4.41 -8.51 -26.12
CA ASP A 123 -4.39 -7.11 -25.73
C ASP A 123 -3.39 -6.88 -24.57
N PRO A 124 -2.37 -6.03 -24.74
CA PRO A 124 -1.36 -5.82 -23.71
C PRO A 124 -1.96 -5.35 -22.38
N ASP A 125 -2.91 -4.41 -22.40
CA ASP A 125 -3.55 -3.90 -21.17
C ASP A 125 -4.30 -5.01 -20.42
N SER A 126 -5.01 -5.86 -21.15
CA SER A 126 -5.69 -7.04 -20.59
C SER A 126 -4.71 -8.00 -19.91
N GLN A 127 -3.57 -8.28 -20.56
CA GLN A 127 -2.53 -9.11 -19.98
C GLN A 127 -1.85 -8.45 -18.76
N MET A 128 -1.68 -7.13 -18.75
CA MET A 128 -1.16 -6.39 -17.58
C MET A 128 -2.13 -6.46 -16.41
N ASN A 129 -3.43 -6.26 -16.65
CA ASN A 129 -4.46 -6.36 -15.62
C ASN A 129 -4.55 -7.77 -15.04
N LEU A 130 -4.45 -8.80 -15.89
CA LEU A 130 -4.36 -10.18 -15.44
C LEU A 130 -3.12 -10.41 -14.58
N SER A 131 -1.96 -9.88 -14.99
CA SER A 131 -0.72 -10.02 -14.19
C SER A 131 -0.87 -9.40 -12.80
N PHE A 132 -1.52 -8.23 -12.70
CA PHE A 132 -1.82 -7.60 -11.42
C PHE A 132 -2.76 -8.45 -10.58
N LEU A 133 -3.83 -9.00 -11.18
CA LEU A 133 -4.75 -9.90 -10.49
C LEU A 133 -4.04 -11.15 -9.94
N LYS A 134 -3.13 -11.76 -10.72
CA LYS A 134 -2.31 -12.90 -10.30
C LYS A 134 -1.43 -12.57 -9.09
N ILE A 135 -0.83 -11.38 -9.06
CA ILE A 135 -0.04 -10.90 -7.91
C ILE A 135 -0.92 -10.78 -6.65
N ILE A 136 -2.11 -10.19 -6.78
CA ILE A 136 -3.04 -10.00 -5.65
C ILE A 136 -3.45 -11.35 -5.06
N ARG A 137 -3.85 -12.30 -5.91
CA ARG A 137 -4.29 -13.65 -5.50
C ARG A 137 -3.15 -14.58 -5.05
N ASN A 138 -1.90 -14.17 -5.16
CA ASN A 138 -0.73 -15.02 -4.92
C ASN A 138 -0.71 -16.29 -5.80
N ASP A 139 -1.11 -16.18 -7.08
CA ASP A 139 -1.04 -17.31 -8.01
C ASP A 139 0.40 -17.85 -8.12
N GLU A 140 0.57 -19.18 -8.07
CA GLU A 140 1.89 -19.82 -8.11
C GLU A 140 2.67 -19.50 -9.40
N ASP A 141 1.96 -19.33 -10.51
CA ASP A 141 2.53 -19.03 -11.83
C ASP A 141 2.79 -17.53 -12.06
N ALA A 142 2.45 -16.64 -11.12
CA ALA A 142 2.50 -15.19 -11.34
C ALA A 142 3.86 -14.70 -11.84
N ILE A 143 4.96 -15.20 -11.27
CA ILE A 143 6.32 -14.80 -11.67
C ILE A 143 6.66 -15.30 -13.08
N ASN A 144 6.26 -16.53 -13.44
CA ASN A 144 6.52 -17.10 -14.76
C ASN A 144 5.68 -16.39 -15.82
N TYR A 145 4.42 -16.08 -15.49
CA TYR A 145 3.55 -15.28 -16.32
C TYR A 145 4.14 -13.90 -16.61
N LEU A 146 4.62 -13.18 -15.58
CA LEU A 146 5.26 -11.87 -15.74
C LEU A 146 6.55 -11.92 -16.58
N LYS A 147 7.37 -12.96 -16.42
CA LYS A 147 8.57 -13.16 -17.25
C LYS A 147 8.19 -13.34 -18.72
N ASN A 148 7.26 -14.25 -19.01
CA ASN A 148 6.76 -14.47 -20.37
C ASN A 148 6.17 -13.19 -20.97
N LEU A 149 5.49 -12.38 -20.15
CA LEU A 149 4.89 -11.13 -20.57
C LEU A 149 5.95 -10.08 -20.95
N MET A 150 7.02 -9.97 -20.17
CA MET A 150 8.16 -9.11 -20.49
C MET A 150 8.89 -9.59 -21.76
N ASP A 151 9.03 -10.90 -21.96
CA ASP A 151 9.62 -11.45 -23.19
C ASP A 151 8.75 -11.16 -24.43
N LYS A 152 7.42 -11.24 -24.27
CA LYS A 152 6.45 -10.92 -25.32
C LYS A 152 6.38 -9.42 -25.63
N TYR A 153 6.53 -8.55 -24.61
CA TYR A 153 6.45 -7.09 -24.75
C TYR A 153 7.65 -6.37 -24.09
N PRO A 154 8.87 -6.53 -24.63
CA PRO A 154 10.11 -6.09 -23.95
C PRO A 154 10.25 -4.57 -23.81
N GLN A 155 9.49 -3.79 -24.58
CA GLN A 155 9.46 -2.32 -24.51
C GLN A 155 8.21 -1.77 -23.78
N ASN A 156 7.38 -2.64 -23.21
CA ASN A 156 6.21 -2.22 -22.47
C ASN A 156 6.57 -1.97 -21.00
N GLY A 157 6.64 -0.71 -20.60
CA GLY A 157 6.98 -0.34 -19.22
C GLY A 157 6.01 -0.86 -18.15
N LEU A 158 4.73 -1.12 -18.49
CA LEU A 158 3.76 -1.67 -17.53
C LEU A 158 4.09 -3.12 -17.12
N SER A 159 4.74 -3.89 -17.99
CA SER A 159 5.17 -5.26 -17.66
C SER A 159 6.22 -5.24 -16.54
N TYR A 160 7.21 -4.35 -16.66
CA TYR A 160 8.23 -4.12 -15.64
C TYR A 160 7.64 -3.50 -14.37
N LEU A 161 6.68 -2.56 -14.47
CA LEU A 161 5.98 -2.06 -13.28
C LEU A 161 5.22 -3.17 -12.55
N SER A 162 4.54 -4.06 -13.29
CA SER A 162 3.82 -5.17 -12.68
C SER A 162 4.79 -6.15 -11.99
N MET A 163 5.96 -6.41 -12.59
CA MET A 163 7.02 -7.17 -11.94
C MET A 163 7.51 -6.49 -10.65
N SER A 164 7.61 -5.15 -10.63
CA SER A 164 7.97 -4.44 -9.40
C SER A 164 6.94 -4.59 -8.28
N LEU A 165 5.63 -4.67 -8.61
CA LEU A 165 4.59 -4.94 -7.61
C LEU A 165 4.73 -6.33 -6.98
N PHE A 166 5.12 -7.34 -7.77
CA PHE A 166 5.42 -8.67 -7.25
C PHE A 166 6.55 -8.61 -6.20
N PHE A 167 7.64 -7.90 -6.51
CA PHE A 167 8.76 -7.73 -5.57
C PHE A 167 8.39 -6.88 -4.35
N LEU A 168 7.55 -5.85 -4.50
CA LEU A 168 7.02 -5.09 -3.36
C LEU A 168 6.20 -5.99 -2.43
N LYS A 169 5.35 -6.87 -2.96
CA LYS A 169 4.59 -7.83 -2.14
C LYS A 169 5.50 -8.76 -1.33
N LYS A 170 6.66 -9.13 -1.91
CA LYS A 170 7.70 -9.93 -1.23
C LYS A 170 8.65 -9.10 -0.36
N LYS A 171 8.45 -7.79 -0.26
CA LYS A 171 9.33 -6.82 0.43
C LYS A 171 10.77 -6.78 -0.14
N GLU A 172 10.99 -7.26 -1.37
CA GLU A 172 12.29 -7.20 -2.06
C GLU A 172 12.49 -5.83 -2.73
N TYR A 173 12.70 -4.78 -1.92
CA TYR A 173 12.68 -3.39 -2.37
C TYR A 173 13.75 -3.06 -3.41
N TYR A 174 14.94 -3.67 -3.34
CA TYR A 174 15.98 -3.44 -4.34
C TYR A 174 15.57 -3.94 -5.73
N ASN A 175 14.95 -5.14 -5.80
CA ASN A 175 14.43 -5.69 -7.04
C ASN A 175 13.28 -4.81 -7.56
N ALA A 176 12.35 -4.41 -6.69
CA ALA A 176 11.29 -3.48 -7.05
C ALA A 176 11.85 -2.16 -7.64
N TYR A 177 12.82 -1.53 -6.99
CA TYR A 177 13.49 -0.33 -7.47
C TYR A 177 14.09 -0.52 -8.88
N ASN A 178 14.80 -1.63 -9.12
CA ASN A 178 15.40 -1.89 -10.43
C ASN A 178 14.36 -2.05 -11.53
N PHE A 179 13.26 -2.75 -11.24
CA PHE A 179 12.17 -2.93 -12.20
C PHE A 179 11.42 -1.62 -12.47
N ILE A 180 11.18 -0.79 -11.46
CA ILE A 180 10.59 0.56 -11.64
C ILE A 180 11.52 1.43 -12.50
N LYS A 181 12.82 1.37 -12.27
CA LYS A 181 13.83 2.10 -13.06
C LYS A 181 13.82 1.69 -14.52
N ILE A 182 13.74 0.38 -14.81
CA ILE A 182 13.64 -0.13 -16.18
C ILE A 182 12.31 0.30 -16.80
N ALA A 183 11.20 0.16 -16.07
CA ALA A 183 9.88 0.58 -16.53
C ALA A 183 9.87 2.05 -16.96
N ASN A 184 10.49 2.93 -16.16
CA ASN A 184 10.47 4.36 -16.45
C ASN A 184 11.28 4.76 -17.68
N LYS A 185 12.22 3.93 -18.15
CA LYS A 185 12.87 4.17 -19.45
C LYS A 185 11.89 4.15 -20.61
N TYR A 186 10.79 3.40 -20.48
CA TYR A 186 9.75 3.28 -21.49
C TYR A 186 8.55 4.20 -21.20
N LEU A 187 8.18 4.37 -19.93
CA LEU A 187 7.03 5.21 -19.55
C LEU A 187 7.36 6.70 -19.49
N ASN A 188 8.59 7.06 -19.11
CA ASN A 188 9.11 8.43 -19.03
C ASN A 188 8.21 9.38 -18.18
N TYR A 189 7.71 8.88 -17.05
CA TYR A 189 6.94 9.68 -16.10
C TYR A 189 7.86 10.33 -15.07
N SER A 190 7.79 11.65 -14.95
CA SER A 190 8.61 12.40 -14.00
C SER A 190 8.30 12.04 -12.55
N ILE A 191 7.05 11.66 -12.26
CA ILE A 191 6.65 11.21 -10.91
C ILE A 191 7.40 9.94 -10.49
N ILE A 192 7.72 9.06 -11.44
CA ILE A 192 8.51 7.85 -11.17
C ILE A 192 9.97 8.24 -10.92
N ASP A 193 10.53 9.18 -11.69
CA ASP A 193 11.90 9.67 -11.47
C ASP A 193 12.06 10.34 -10.09
N ILE A 194 11.04 11.06 -9.62
CA ILE A 194 11.01 11.61 -8.26
C ILE A 194 11.07 10.48 -7.22
N ALA A 195 10.23 9.44 -7.37
CA ALA A 195 10.20 8.31 -6.46
C ALA A 195 11.54 7.55 -6.42
N LEU A 196 12.15 7.31 -7.59
CA LEU A 196 13.46 6.66 -7.71
C LEU A 196 14.58 7.50 -7.08
N SER A 197 14.56 8.82 -7.28
CA SER A 197 15.55 9.73 -6.69
C SER A 197 15.40 9.81 -5.17
N LEU A 198 14.16 9.85 -4.66
CA LEU A 198 13.88 9.81 -3.23
C LEU A 198 14.29 8.49 -2.58
N TYR A 199 14.07 7.35 -3.25
CA TYR A 199 14.59 6.05 -2.79
C TYR A 199 16.09 6.10 -2.53
N GLU A 200 16.85 6.71 -3.45
CA GLU A 200 18.30 6.93 -3.35
C GLU A 200 18.70 8.03 -2.36
N LYS A 201 17.73 8.76 -1.79
CA LYS A 201 17.92 9.99 -1.01
C LYS A 201 18.65 11.11 -1.80
N ASP A 202 18.57 11.10 -3.13
CA ASP A 202 19.08 12.16 -4.00
C ASP A 202 18.04 13.28 -4.17
N ILE A 203 18.00 14.17 -3.17
CA ILE A 203 16.97 15.21 -3.08
C ILE A 203 17.11 16.26 -4.20
N GLN A 204 18.33 16.58 -4.63
CA GLN A 204 18.56 17.54 -5.70
C GLN A 204 18.02 17.02 -7.03
N LYS A 205 18.28 15.75 -7.33
CA LYS A 205 17.74 15.10 -8.51
C LYS A 205 16.23 14.96 -8.43
N ALA A 206 15.66 14.61 -7.28
CA ALA A 206 14.20 14.59 -7.09
C ALA A 206 13.57 15.96 -7.38
N LEU A 207 14.17 17.04 -6.86
CA LEU A 207 13.72 18.42 -7.10
C LEU A 207 13.74 18.79 -8.59
N SER A 208 14.74 18.32 -9.36
CA SER A 208 14.87 18.60 -10.79
C SER A 208 13.68 18.12 -11.64
N TYR A 209 12.94 17.11 -11.18
CA TYR A 209 11.83 16.52 -11.92
C TYR A 209 10.46 17.14 -11.56
N ILE A 210 10.36 17.92 -10.48
CA ILE A 210 9.09 18.46 -9.98
C ILE A 210 8.38 19.32 -11.03
N SER A 211 9.10 20.27 -11.64
CA SER A 211 8.51 21.18 -12.63
C SER A 211 7.94 20.41 -13.83
N LYS A 212 8.68 19.38 -14.31
CA LYS A 212 8.21 18.52 -15.40
C LYS A 212 6.98 17.69 -14.96
N ALA A 213 6.97 17.16 -13.74
CA ALA A 213 5.82 16.43 -13.20
C ALA A 213 4.55 17.29 -13.09
N TYR A 214 4.66 18.56 -12.69
CA TYR A 214 3.52 19.49 -12.69
C TYR A 214 2.98 19.76 -14.10
N LEU A 215 3.87 19.90 -15.10
CA LEU A 215 3.49 20.09 -16.50
C LEU A 215 2.82 18.86 -17.12
N GLU A 216 3.21 17.65 -16.70
CA GLU A 216 2.54 16.40 -17.09
C GLU A 216 1.08 16.35 -16.58
N GLY A 217 0.76 17.09 -15.51
CA GLY A 217 -0.62 17.23 -15.00
C GLY A 217 -1.22 15.95 -14.41
N LYS A 218 -0.39 14.93 -14.18
CA LYS A 218 -0.74 13.58 -13.72
C LYS A 218 -0.34 13.39 -12.25
N ALA A 219 -1.04 12.51 -11.52
CA ALA A 219 -0.69 12.10 -10.14
C ALA A 219 -0.49 13.28 -9.16
N LYS A 220 -1.36 14.29 -9.19
CA LYS A 220 -1.17 15.58 -8.48
C LYS A 220 -1.05 15.44 -6.95
N ASN A 221 -1.89 14.63 -6.33
CA ASN A 221 -1.87 14.34 -4.90
C ASN A 221 -0.59 13.58 -4.52
N LYS A 222 -0.19 12.59 -5.32
CA LYS A 222 1.11 11.90 -5.11
C LYS A 222 2.29 12.87 -5.21
N LEU A 223 2.25 13.79 -6.17
CA LEU A 223 3.28 14.82 -6.30
C LEU A 223 3.35 15.71 -5.04
N ASN A 224 2.20 16.07 -4.47
CA ASN A 224 2.16 16.80 -3.18
C ASN A 224 2.73 15.96 -2.03
N PHE A 225 2.48 14.65 -1.99
CA PHE A 225 3.08 13.76 -1.00
C PHE A 225 4.60 13.68 -1.15
N PHE A 226 5.12 13.51 -2.38
CA PHE A 226 6.56 13.52 -2.61
C PHE A 226 7.19 14.85 -2.23
N ASN A 227 6.56 15.96 -2.59
CA ASN A 227 7.00 17.29 -2.20
C ASN A 227 7.08 17.47 -0.68
N TYR A 228 6.09 16.95 0.06
CA TYR A 228 6.12 16.95 1.52
C TYR A 228 7.35 16.20 2.07
N TYR A 229 7.61 14.98 1.59
CA TYR A 229 8.76 14.19 2.05
C TYR A 229 10.09 14.80 1.63
N ILE A 230 10.19 15.37 0.42
CA ILE A 230 11.36 16.15 -0.03
C ILE A 230 11.65 17.30 0.94
N SER A 231 10.62 18.02 1.38
CA SER A 231 10.75 19.08 2.37
C SER A 231 11.26 18.57 3.72
N LEU A 232 10.78 17.42 4.19
CA LEU A 232 11.30 16.80 5.41
C LEU A 232 12.78 16.42 5.29
N PHE A 233 13.21 15.81 4.19
CA PHE A 233 14.62 15.49 3.95
C PHE A 233 15.53 16.72 3.87
N ASN A 234 15.00 17.85 3.38
CA ASN A 234 15.70 19.13 3.37
C ASN A 234 15.61 19.92 4.69
N SER A 235 14.89 19.40 5.69
CA SER A 235 14.58 20.12 6.93
C SER A 235 13.86 21.47 6.69
N ASP A 236 13.13 21.59 5.58
CA ASP A 236 12.33 22.76 5.22
C ASP A 236 10.90 22.61 5.78
N LEU A 237 10.76 22.93 7.06
CA LEU A 237 9.50 22.74 7.81
C LEU A 237 8.37 23.67 7.33
N GLU A 238 8.69 24.86 6.83
CA GLU A 238 7.70 25.79 6.29
C GLU A 238 7.05 25.22 5.03
N ARG A 239 7.88 24.71 4.11
CA ARG A 239 7.39 24.08 2.89
C ARG A 239 6.66 22.77 3.18
N ALA A 240 7.15 21.97 4.12
CA ALA A 240 6.43 20.78 4.60
C ALA A 240 5.04 21.13 5.17
N SER A 241 4.95 22.19 5.98
CA SER A 241 3.69 22.68 6.54
C SER A 241 2.73 23.16 5.44
N SER A 242 3.24 23.86 4.42
CA SER A 242 2.44 24.27 3.26
C SER A 242 1.82 23.06 2.55
N PHE A 243 2.61 22.03 2.23
CA PHE A 243 2.07 20.82 1.58
C PHE A 243 1.11 20.03 2.48
N SER A 244 1.36 19.97 3.79
CA SER A 244 0.42 19.37 4.74
C SER A 244 -0.92 20.13 4.78
N SER A 245 -0.90 21.45 4.72
CA SER A 245 -2.11 22.29 4.71
C SER A 245 -2.96 22.12 3.44
N MET A 246 -2.34 21.70 2.32
CA MET A 246 -3.07 21.36 1.09
C MET A 246 -3.90 20.07 1.22
N ILE A 247 -3.61 19.24 2.23
CA ILE A 247 -4.40 18.04 2.56
C ILE A 247 -5.60 18.48 3.42
N LYS A 248 -6.69 18.85 2.74
CA LYS A 248 -7.91 19.38 3.38
C LYS A 248 -8.69 18.31 4.15
N GLU A 249 -8.74 17.09 3.61
CA GLU A 249 -9.45 15.96 4.21
C GLU A 249 -8.47 14.81 4.41
N VAL A 250 -8.52 14.19 5.58
CA VAL A 250 -7.64 13.06 5.94
C VAL A 250 -8.45 11.77 5.78
N LYS A 251 -8.43 11.21 4.57
CA LYS A 251 -9.19 10.01 4.20
C LYS A 251 -8.31 8.78 4.06
N THR A 252 -7.06 8.95 3.63
CA THR A 252 -6.17 7.84 3.29
C THR A 252 -5.05 7.65 4.33
N PRO A 253 -4.48 6.43 4.43
CA PRO A 253 -3.34 6.18 5.32
C PRO A 253 -2.15 7.12 5.05
N CYS A 254 -1.85 7.41 3.78
CA CYS A 254 -0.77 8.32 3.39
C CYS A 254 -1.01 9.74 3.92
N GLN A 255 -2.24 10.25 3.81
CA GLN A 255 -2.63 11.55 4.35
C GLN A 255 -2.54 11.58 5.89
N LYS A 256 -2.94 10.49 6.55
CA LYS A 256 -2.80 10.34 8.01
C LYS A 256 -1.34 10.39 8.46
N CYS A 257 -0.44 9.71 7.75
CA CYS A 257 1.01 9.76 8.02
C CYS A 257 1.53 11.20 7.96
N ILE A 258 1.21 11.92 6.87
CA ILE A 258 1.63 13.32 6.69
C ILE A 258 1.05 14.21 7.80
N LYS A 259 -0.23 14.03 8.13
CA LYS A 259 -0.86 14.81 9.20
C LYS A 259 -0.18 14.57 10.55
N ALA A 260 0.10 13.31 10.86
CA ALA A 260 0.76 12.92 12.10
C ALA A 260 2.18 13.49 12.22
N LEU A 261 2.97 13.43 11.16
CA LEU A 261 4.31 14.04 11.11
C LEU A 261 4.26 15.57 11.25
N SER A 262 3.21 16.22 10.76
CA SER A 262 3.06 17.68 10.85
C SER A 262 2.46 18.19 12.17
N THR A 263 1.59 17.41 12.84
CA THR A 263 0.87 17.87 14.05
C THR A 263 1.15 17.05 15.30
N ASN A 264 1.99 16.01 15.21
CA ASN A 264 2.24 15.01 16.26
C ASN A 264 0.95 14.31 16.77
N GLN A 265 -0.14 14.36 16.00
CA GLN A 265 -1.41 13.70 16.32
C GLN A 265 -1.32 12.18 16.17
N ILE A 266 -2.03 11.46 17.04
CA ILE A 266 -2.15 10.01 16.97
C ILE A 266 -3.27 9.67 16.00
N TYR A 267 -3.07 8.63 15.21
CA TYR A 267 -4.10 8.08 14.33
C TYR A 267 -4.04 6.56 14.36
N THR A 268 -5.16 5.94 13.98
CA THR A 268 -5.24 4.51 13.75
C THR A 268 -4.61 4.18 12.40
N THR A 269 -3.62 3.31 12.43
CA THR A 269 -2.96 2.80 11.23
C THR A 269 -3.76 1.62 10.70
N GLU A 270 -4.11 1.66 9.43
CA GLU A 270 -4.70 0.52 8.73
C GLU A 270 -3.69 -0.62 8.63
N ASP A 271 -4.13 -1.87 8.76
CA ASP A 271 -3.24 -3.04 8.82
C ASP A 271 -2.33 -3.19 7.59
N TYR A 272 -2.78 -2.71 6.43
CA TYR A 272 -2.01 -2.71 5.19
C TYR A 272 -1.02 -1.53 5.06
N CYS A 273 -1.02 -0.58 5.99
CA CYS A 273 -0.15 0.60 6.00
C CYS A 273 1.12 0.34 6.83
N LEU A 274 2.10 -0.32 6.20
CA LEU A 274 3.35 -0.70 6.87
C LEU A 274 4.20 0.52 7.31
N PHE A 275 4.10 1.65 6.61
CA PHE A 275 4.83 2.88 6.97
C PHE A 275 4.27 3.58 8.21
N GLY A 276 2.98 3.38 8.52
CA GLY A 276 2.35 4.04 9.66
C GLY A 276 3.01 3.66 10.99
N GLU A 277 3.49 2.41 11.10
CA GLU A 277 4.28 1.96 12.25
C GLU A 277 5.56 2.77 12.43
N GLN A 278 6.31 3.02 11.35
CA GLN A 278 7.55 3.81 11.40
C GLN A 278 7.28 5.25 11.84
N VAL A 279 6.23 5.87 11.30
CA VAL A 279 5.80 7.22 11.68
C VAL A 279 5.42 7.29 13.16
N LEU A 280 4.60 6.35 13.62
CA LEU A 280 4.17 6.30 15.02
C LEU A 280 5.37 6.07 15.96
N PHE A 281 6.30 5.18 15.60
CA PHE A 281 7.55 4.94 16.34
C PHE A 281 8.39 6.23 16.47
N GLN A 282 8.57 6.97 15.37
CA GLN A 282 9.27 8.25 15.37
C GLN A 282 8.62 9.29 16.30
N LEU A 283 7.29 9.33 16.32
CA LEU A 283 6.50 10.19 17.21
C LEU A 283 6.50 9.70 18.67
N GLY A 284 7.04 8.51 18.94
CA GLY A 284 7.15 7.90 20.26
C GLY A 284 5.87 7.22 20.75
N LYS A 285 5.00 6.75 19.84
CA LYS A 285 3.63 6.27 20.12
C LYS A 285 3.32 5.01 19.29
N PRO A 286 2.36 4.16 19.70
CA PRO A 286 2.63 3.17 20.73
C PRO A 286 3.89 2.32 20.42
N LYS A 287 4.73 2.11 21.44
CA LYS A 287 6.07 1.49 21.35
C LYS A 287 6.09 -0.05 21.33
N THR A 288 4.94 -0.70 21.19
CA THR A 288 4.84 -2.17 21.23
C THR A 288 4.83 -2.70 19.81
N PHE A 289 5.91 -3.33 19.38
CA PHE A 289 6.03 -3.98 18.08
C PHE A 289 6.30 -5.47 18.27
N ALA A 290 5.65 -6.30 17.46
CA ALA A 290 5.99 -7.71 17.34
C ALA A 290 7.16 -7.84 16.36
N LEU A 291 8.25 -8.48 16.79
CA LEU A 291 9.48 -8.63 15.99
C LEU A 291 9.24 -9.26 14.61
N ASP A 292 8.18 -10.07 14.49
CA ASP A 292 7.97 -10.93 13.32
C ASP A 292 7.25 -10.23 12.14
N ASN A 293 6.73 -9.00 12.31
CA ASN A 293 6.04 -8.28 11.23
C ASN A 293 6.27 -6.76 11.21
N THR A 294 7.39 -6.28 11.74
CA THR A 294 7.72 -4.85 11.80
C THR A 294 8.72 -4.45 10.70
N GLU A 295 8.58 -3.22 10.17
CA GLU A 295 9.57 -2.61 9.26
C GLU A 295 10.54 -1.68 10.00
N LEU A 296 10.62 -1.78 11.34
CA LEU A 296 11.56 -1.05 12.18
C LEU A 296 12.98 -1.65 12.12
N TYR A 297 13.50 -1.87 10.91
CA TYR A 297 14.76 -2.58 10.65
C TYR A 297 15.95 -1.98 11.43
N ASP A 298 16.12 -0.66 11.42
CA ASP A 298 17.23 0.00 12.12
C ASP A 298 17.15 -0.24 13.64
N THR A 299 15.95 -0.10 14.22
CA THR A 299 15.72 -0.32 15.67
C THR A 299 16.01 -1.77 16.08
N ILE A 300 15.56 -2.74 15.29
CA ILE A 300 15.79 -4.17 15.57
C ILE A 300 17.28 -4.50 15.46
N LEU A 301 17.94 -4.05 14.40
CA LEU A 301 19.36 -4.31 14.19
C LEU A 301 20.21 -3.71 15.32
N TYR A 302 19.91 -2.46 15.69
CA TYR A 302 20.54 -1.78 16.81
C TYR A 302 20.36 -2.58 18.12
N ALA A 303 19.13 -3.02 18.42
CA ALA A 303 18.85 -3.82 19.61
C ALA A 303 19.64 -5.14 19.64
N TYR A 304 19.76 -5.85 18.51
CA TYR A 304 20.56 -7.08 18.46
C TYR A 304 22.06 -6.83 18.70
N PHE A 305 22.60 -5.74 18.16
CA PHE A 305 24.01 -5.39 18.37
C PHE A 305 24.31 -5.10 19.83
N TYR A 306 23.54 -4.22 20.46
CA TYR A 306 23.79 -3.78 21.84
C TYR A 306 23.48 -4.84 22.89
N ASN A 307 22.52 -5.72 22.63
CA ASN A 307 22.27 -6.90 23.46
C ASN A 307 23.30 -8.02 23.24
N LYS A 308 24.32 -7.80 22.39
CA LYS A 308 25.37 -8.78 22.05
C LYS A 308 24.80 -10.10 21.51
N ASN A 309 23.65 -10.05 20.83
CA ASN A 309 23.03 -11.22 20.22
C ASN A 309 23.59 -11.44 18.81
N ILE A 310 24.79 -12.03 18.75
CA ILE A 310 25.58 -12.22 17.52
C ILE A 310 24.78 -12.99 16.45
N LYS A 311 24.11 -14.08 16.84
CA LYS A 311 23.35 -14.93 15.92
C LYS A 311 22.19 -14.17 15.29
N SER A 312 21.37 -13.49 16.09
CA SER A 312 20.25 -12.71 15.57
C SER A 312 20.72 -11.53 14.73
N PHE A 313 21.80 -10.83 15.12
CA PHE A 313 22.36 -9.74 14.34
C PHE A 313 22.79 -10.21 12.93
N ASN A 314 23.59 -11.27 12.85
CA ASN A 314 24.06 -11.80 11.56
C ASN A 314 22.91 -12.30 10.68
N ASN A 315 21.94 -13.03 11.24
CA ASN A 315 20.76 -13.48 10.51
C ASN A 315 19.91 -12.31 9.99
N PHE A 316 19.77 -11.26 10.79
CA PHE A 316 19.00 -10.08 10.42
C PHE A 316 19.72 -9.24 9.34
N CYS A 317 21.06 -9.16 9.38
CA CYS A 317 21.85 -8.58 8.31
C CYS A 317 21.70 -9.36 6.99
N ILE A 318 21.61 -10.69 7.02
CA ILE A 318 21.32 -11.50 5.82
C ILE A 318 19.95 -11.15 5.25
N LEU A 319 18.93 -11.02 6.12
CA LEU A 319 17.59 -10.57 5.71
C LEU A 319 17.65 -9.17 5.08
N ILE A 320 18.26 -8.19 5.73
CA ILE A 320 18.43 -6.83 5.20
C ILE A 320 19.14 -6.87 3.84
N SER A 321 20.20 -7.67 3.71
CA SER A 321 20.92 -7.83 2.45
C SER A 321 20.04 -8.43 1.35
N ALA A 322 19.11 -9.33 1.66
CA ALA A 322 18.17 -9.87 0.69
C ALA A 322 17.13 -8.81 0.25
N LEU A 323 16.64 -7.98 1.18
CA LEU A 323 15.63 -6.96 0.91
C LEU A 323 16.21 -5.74 0.16
N PHE A 324 17.44 -5.34 0.50
CA PHE A 324 18.07 -4.09 0.07
C PHE A 324 19.38 -4.27 -0.72
N ASN A 325 19.73 -5.52 -1.08
CA ASN A 325 20.97 -5.95 -1.75
C ASN A 325 22.26 -5.85 -0.91
N LYS A 326 22.32 -4.98 0.09
CA LYS A 326 23.49 -4.80 0.96
C LYS A 326 23.11 -4.28 2.33
N VAL A 327 24.04 -4.41 3.28
CA VAL A 327 23.92 -3.84 4.63
C VAL A 327 24.80 -2.59 4.72
N SER A 328 24.23 -1.43 4.42
CA SER A 328 24.92 -0.14 4.55
C SER A 328 24.70 0.44 5.95
N VAL A 329 25.75 0.97 6.57
CA VAL A 329 25.67 1.67 7.87
C VAL A 329 26.25 3.08 7.77
N LEU A 330 25.70 4.00 8.57
CA LEU A 330 26.27 5.32 8.83
C LEU A 330 27.00 5.28 10.16
N LEU A 331 28.27 5.68 10.17
CA LEU A 331 29.11 5.73 11.36
C LEU A 331 29.28 7.19 11.78
N PHE A 332 29.03 7.49 13.05
CA PHE A 332 29.11 8.85 13.58
C PHE A 332 29.72 8.85 14.99
N PRO A 333 30.38 9.96 15.41
CA PRO A 333 30.89 10.07 16.77
C PRO A 333 29.76 9.95 17.79
N ALA A 334 29.95 9.14 18.83
CA ALA A 334 28.94 8.92 19.85
C ALA A 334 28.74 10.20 20.71
N VAL A 335 27.50 10.72 20.75
CA VAL A 335 27.13 11.91 21.54
C VAL A 335 26.30 11.48 22.74
N ASN A 336 26.94 11.19 23.89
CA ASN A 336 26.35 10.74 25.16
C ASN A 336 25.44 9.48 25.09
N GLU A 337 25.44 8.65 26.13
CA GLU A 337 24.69 7.38 26.12
C GLU A 337 23.16 7.53 26.08
N LEU A 338 22.64 8.71 26.45
CA LEU A 338 21.22 8.98 26.68
C LEU A 338 20.42 9.42 25.43
N GLN A 339 21.08 9.76 24.32
CA GLN A 339 20.41 10.16 23.06
C GLN A 339 20.38 9.04 21.98
N ARG A 340 20.81 7.83 22.34
CA ARG A 340 21.03 6.67 21.47
C ARG A 340 19.82 6.10 20.69
N ASN A 341 18.64 6.72 20.73
CA ASN A 341 17.38 6.06 20.30
C ASN A 341 16.46 6.87 19.37
N LYS A 342 16.92 7.95 18.74
CA LYS A 342 16.05 8.72 17.82
C LYS A 342 16.82 9.22 16.61
N GLN A 343 17.20 8.32 15.71
CA GLN A 343 17.41 8.77 14.34
C GLN A 343 16.04 9.04 13.71
N ASP A 344 15.84 10.29 13.34
CA ASP A 344 14.75 10.70 12.48
C ASP A 344 14.94 10.02 11.12
N ILE A 345 13.92 9.32 10.63
CA ILE A 345 13.93 8.60 9.34
C ILE A 345 14.24 9.54 8.15
N PHE A 346 14.06 10.85 8.34
CA PHE A 346 14.36 11.90 7.35
C PHE A 346 15.70 12.60 7.58
N SER A 347 16.40 12.31 8.69
CA SER A 347 17.70 12.93 8.95
C SER A 347 18.79 12.39 8.03
N THR A 348 19.51 13.30 7.38
CA THR A 348 20.74 12.98 6.67
C THR A 348 21.91 13.41 7.52
N ASN A 349 22.65 12.45 8.08
CA ASN A 349 23.83 12.77 8.88
C ASN A 349 25.00 13.10 7.94
N LYS A 350 25.09 14.37 7.52
CA LYS A 350 26.05 14.86 6.50
C LYS A 350 27.52 14.59 6.85
N ASN A 351 27.83 14.41 8.13
CA ASN A 351 29.19 14.15 8.63
C ASN A 351 29.43 12.67 8.95
N ALA A 352 28.46 11.78 8.70
CA ALA A 352 28.62 10.36 8.95
C ALA A 352 29.44 9.68 7.83
N ILE A 353 30.23 8.69 8.23
CA ILE A 353 30.98 7.84 7.30
C ILE A 353 30.06 6.71 6.88
N LYS A 354 29.75 6.63 5.58
CA LYS A 354 28.98 5.52 5.03
C LYS A 354 29.88 4.32 4.76
N PHE A 355 29.46 3.14 5.19
CA PHE A 355 30.21 1.90 5.00
C PHE A 355 29.27 0.73 4.66
N ASP A 356 29.65 -0.12 3.71
CA ASP A 356 28.91 -1.34 3.38
C ASP A 356 29.53 -2.51 4.16
N LEU A 357 28.78 -3.09 5.10
CA LEU A 357 29.28 -4.17 5.94
C LEU A 357 29.44 -5.48 5.14
N PRO A 358 30.64 -6.09 5.12
CA PRO A 358 30.83 -7.38 4.48
C PRO A 358 30.21 -8.51 5.30
N GLY A 359 29.54 -9.44 4.63
CA GLY A 359 29.03 -10.68 5.22
C GLY A 359 30.03 -11.84 5.14
N PRO A 360 29.72 -12.99 5.77
CA PRO A 360 28.56 -13.25 6.62
C PRO A 360 28.77 -12.87 8.11
N LEU A 361 30.00 -12.54 8.52
CA LEU A 361 30.37 -12.18 9.90
C LEU A 361 30.12 -10.68 10.19
N TYR A 362 28.88 -10.23 10.00
CA TYR A 362 28.54 -8.82 10.08
C TYR A 362 28.83 -8.20 11.45
N TYR A 363 28.53 -8.91 12.54
CA TYR A 363 28.73 -8.43 13.91
C TYR A 363 30.22 -8.17 14.19
N GLU A 364 31.08 -9.14 13.87
CA GLU A 364 32.52 -9.06 14.06
C GLU A 364 33.11 -7.95 13.18
N ASN A 365 32.67 -7.85 11.92
CA ASN A 365 33.12 -6.83 10.99
C ASN A 365 32.74 -5.41 11.45
N LEU A 366 31.52 -5.20 11.95
CA LEU A 366 31.10 -3.93 12.52
C LEU A 366 31.87 -3.59 13.80
N THR A 367 32.04 -4.56 14.70
CA THR A 367 32.80 -4.37 15.95
C THR A 367 34.25 -3.96 15.66
N LYS A 368 34.89 -4.65 14.70
CA LYS A 368 36.24 -4.32 14.26
C LYS A 368 36.31 -2.90 13.67
N LEU A 369 35.36 -2.55 12.81
CA LEU A 369 35.29 -1.23 12.18
C LEU A 369 35.15 -0.10 13.21
N LEU A 370 34.27 -0.27 14.20
CA LEU A 370 34.10 0.71 15.29
C LEU A 370 35.38 0.86 16.13
N ASN A 371 36.06 -0.25 16.46
CA ASN A 371 37.32 -0.22 17.20
C ASN A 371 38.45 0.45 16.41
N ASP A 372 38.53 0.21 15.10
CA ASP A 372 39.55 0.81 14.23
C ASP A 372 39.34 2.33 14.11
N LEU A 373 38.07 2.79 13.97
CA LEU A 373 37.73 4.21 13.99
C LEU A 373 38.01 4.86 15.37
N GLU A 374 37.71 4.16 16.47
CA GLU A 374 38.00 4.66 17.82
C GLU A 374 39.50 4.89 18.02
N LYS A 375 40.34 3.97 17.55
CA LYS A 375 41.80 4.12 17.58
C LYS A 375 42.28 5.27 16.70
N GLN A 376 41.73 5.40 15.49
CA GLN A 376 42.17 6.41 14.52
C GLN A 376 41.82 7.83 14.97
N TYR A 377 40.62 8.04 15.50
CA TYR A 377 40.11 9.37 15.84
C TYR A 377 40.11 9.68 17.35
N GLN A 378 40.55 8.73 18.19
CA GLN A 378 40.57 8.83 19.65
C GLN A 378 39.20 9.21 20.26
N ARG A 379 38.12 8.74 19.64
CA ARG A 379 36.73 9.03 20.01
C ARG A 379 35.85 7.82 19.71
N LYS A 380 34.87 7.53 20.58
CA LYS A 380 33.91 6.45 20.35
C LYS A 380 33.01 6.77 19.15
N PHE A 381 32.74 5.75 18.35
CA PHE A 381 31.76 5.80 17.26
C PHE A 381 30.54 4.97 17.61
N ASP A 382 29.39 5.39 17.08
CA ASP A 382 28.16 4.63 17.03
C ASP A 382 27.74 4.50 15.56
N PHE A 383 26.71 3.70 15.30
CA PHE A 383 26.23 3.43 13.96
C PHE A 383 24.70 3.47 13.87
N SER A 384 24.21 3.60 12.64
CA SER A 384 22.83 3.30 12.28
C SER A 384 22.78 2.64 10.91
N LEU A 385 21.68 1.98 10.63
CA LEU A 385 21.44 1.36 9.33
C LEU A 385 21.06 2.43 8.29
N ASP A 386 21.83 2.50 7.20
CA ASP A 386 21.51 3.38 6.06
C ASP A 386 20.59 2.68 5.07
N LEU A 387 19.29 2.69 5.35
CA LEU A 387 18.30 2.19 4.40
C LEU A 387 17.89 3.26 3.38
N PRO A 388 17.62 2.89 2.12
CA PRO A 388 16.96 3.78 1.18
C PRO A 388 15.58 4.18 1.69
N PHE A 389 14.99 5.27 1.17
CA PHE A 389 13.61 5.63 1.50
C PHE A 389 12.63 4.78 0.68
N PHE A 390 12.54 3.49 1.03
CA PHE A 390 11.76 2.50 0.29
C PHE A 390 10.25 2.77 0.27
N GLU A 391 9.76 3.62 1.17
CA GLU A 391 8.37 4.11 1.11
C GLU A 391 8.09 4.90 -0.16
N ALA A 392 9.08 5.57 -0.76
CA ALA A 392 8.90 6.26 -2.03
C ALA A 392 8.37 5.34 -3.14
N LEU A 393 8.77 4.05 -3.13
CA LEU A 393 8.30 3.06 -4.08
C LEU A 393 6.83 2.69 -3.86
N ARG A 394 6.38 2.58 -2.61
CA ARG A 394 4.97 2.30 -2.27
C ARG A 394 4.08 3.51 -2.56
N LEU A 395 4.56 4.70 -2.21
CA LEU A 395 3.87 5.96 -2.43
C LEU A 395 3.59 6.21 -3.93
N LEU A 396 4.50 5.78 -4.81
CA LEU A 396 4.30 5.82 -6.26
C LEU A 396 3.01 5.11 -6.69
N PHE A 397 2.73 3.95 -6.11
CA PHE A 397 1.56 3.14 -6.42
C PHE A 397 0.31 3.56 -5.65
N GLY A 398 0.51 4.18 -4.48
CA GLY A 398 -0.55 4.73 -3.63
C GLY A 398 -1.21 3.68 -2.72
N TRP A 399 -1.99 4.18 -1.75
CA TRP A 399 -2.56 3.38 -0.67
C TRP A 399 -3.43 2.21 -1.15
N ARG A 400 -4.16 2.37 -2.26
CA ARG A 400 -5.00 1.32 -2.84
C ARG A 400 -4.17 0.09 -3.22
N MET A 401 -2.96 0.29 -3.75
CA MET A 401 -2.09 -0.83 -4.08
C MET A 401 -1.55 -1.49 -2.80
N CYS A 402 -1.18 -0.72 -1.78
CA CYS A 402 -0.82 -1.28 -0.48
C CYS A 402 -1.94 -2.15 0.10
N GLN A 403 -3.20 -1.71 -0.02
CA GLN A 403 -4.36 -2.50 0.40
C GLN A 403 -4.41 -3.86 -0.31
N TYR A 404 -4.12 -3.91 -1.61
CA TYR A 404 -4.11 -5.17 -2.35
C TYR A 404 -2.89 -6.06 -2.09
N LEU A 405 -1.74 -5.47 -1.74
CA LEU A 405 -0.50 -6.22 -1.55
C LEU A 405 -0.35 -6.76 -0.13
N TYR A 406 -0.85 -6.04 0.88
CA TYR A 406 -0.52 -6.29 2.29
C TYR A 406 -1.72 -6.53 3.20
N ASN A 407 -2.96 -6.41 2.71
CA ASN A 407 -4.10 -6.77 3.53
C ASN A 407 -4.15 -8.29 3.70
N VAL A 408 -4.29 -8.76 4.94
CA VAL A 408 -4.02 -10.15 5.34
C VAL A 408 -5.09 -11.15 4.85
N ASP A 409 -6.20 -10.65 4.29
CA ASP A 409 -7.37 -11.44 3.88
C ASP A 409 -7.69 -11.44 2.36
N SER A 410 -6.71 -11.21 1.47
CA SER A 410 -6.94 -11.28 0.00
C SER A 410 -6.45 -12.55 -0.66
#